data_AF-A0A7C3J8J5-F1
#
_entry.id   AF-A0A7C3J8J5-F1
#
_cell.length_a   1.000
_cell.length_b   1.000
_cell.length_c   1.000
_cell.angle_alpha   90.00
_cell.angle_beta   90.00
_cell.angle_gamma   90.00
#
_symmetry.space_group_name_H-M   'P 1'
#
loop_
_entity.id
_entity.type
_entity.pdbx_description
1 polymer ?
#
loop_
_entity_poly.entity_id
_entity_poly.type
_entity_poly.pdbx_seq_one_letter_code
_entity_poly.pdbx_strand_id
1 'polypeptide(L)' 'LTEVIKVLAASKEQFYRLSVEWIGSPQPELELTIFRNGRPDPHLLANCDAHGRWIEWLDEEKVDG' A
#
# COMPACT_ATOMS: atom_id res chain seq x y z
N LEU A 1 -1.64 -11.31 11.07
CA LEU A 1 -0.87 -10.28 10.32
C LEU A 1 -1.09 -8.88 10.90
N THR A 2 -2.34 -8.48 11.16
CA THR A 2 -2.74 -7.15 11.63
C THR A 2 -2.07 -6.67 12.92
N GLU A 3 -1.90 -7.53 13.93
CA GLU A 3 -1.31 -7.12 15.22
C GLU A 3 0.20 -6.81 15.12
N VAL A 4 0.94 -7.54 14.28
CA VAL A 4 2.38 -7.26 14.05
C VAL A 4 2.55 -5.90 13.37
N ILE A 5 1.69 -5.58 12.40
CA ILE A 5 1.70 -4.27 11.71
C ILE A 5 1.42 -3.15 12.70
N LYS A 6 0.45 -3.31 13.61
CA LYS A 6 0.16 -2.30 14.64
C LYS A 6 1.35 -2.07 15.57
N VAL A 7 2.01 -3.13 16.02
CA VAL A 7 3.20 -3.02 16.89
C VAL A 7 4.35 -2.33 16.17
N LEU A 8 4.61 -2.67 14.91
CA LEU A 8 5.65 -2.03 14.10
C LEU A 8 5.34 -0.55 13.83
N ALA A 9 4.10 -0.24 13.49
CA ALA A 9 3.65 1.14 13.25
C ALA A 9 3.71 2.01 14.50
N ALA A 10 3.48 1.43 15.69
CA ALA A 10 3.56 2.15 16.97
C ALA A 10 4.99 2.29 17.52
N SER A 11 5.91 1.41 17.12
CA SER A 11 7.29 1.38 17.65
C SER A 11 8.29 2.18 16.81
N LYS A 12 7.86 2.74 15.68
CA LYS A 12 8.69 3.49 14.75
C LYS A 12 8.06 4.86 14.49
N GLU A 13 8.90 5.89 14.40
CA GLU A 13 8.47 7.22 13.95
C GLU A 13 7.86 7.14 12.54
N GLN A 14 8.47 6.31 11.69
CA GLN A 14 8.01 6.03 10.34
C GLN A 14 8.17 4.56 9.98
N PHE A 15 7.13 3.97 9.39
CA PHE A 15 7.08 2.59 8.92
C PHE A 15 6.35 2.54 7.58
N TYR A 16 6.82 1.72 6.65
CA TYR A 16 6.25 1.61 5.31
C TYR A 16 5.81 0.17 5.08
N ARG A 17 4.58 -0.02 4.59
CA ARG A 17 4.04 -1.31 4.19
C ARG A 17 3.72 -1.26 2.71
N LEU A 18 4.32 -2.16 1.94
CA LEU A 18 3.87 -2.46 0.58
C LEU A 18 3.01 -3.72 0.62
N SER A 19 1.82 -3.68 0.06
CA SER A 19 0.91 -4.84 0.00
C SER A 19 0.18 -4.92 -1.34
N VAL A 20 -0.15 -6.16 -1.69
CA VAL A 20 -1.01 -6.48 -2.83
C VAL A 20 -1.82 -7.72 -2.48
N GLU A 21 -3.13 -7.66 -2.66
CA GLU A 21 -4.06 -8.71 -2.24
C GLU A 21 -4.96 -9.16 -3.41
N TRP A 22 -4.98 -10.47 -3.69
CA TRP A 22 -5.73 -11.08 -4.81
C TRP A 22 -7.15 -11.53 -4.43
N ILE A 23 -7.62 -11.21 -3.24
CA ILE A 23 -8.89 -11.72 -2.73
C ILE A 23 -10.05 -10.97 -3.38
N GLY A 24 -10.74 -11.62 -4.31
CA GLY A 24 -12.02 -11.14 -4.85
C GLY A 24 -11.93 -10.09 -5.97
N SER A 25 -10.73 -9.72 -6.43
CA SER A 25 -10.55 -8.78 -7.55
C SER A 25 -9.79 -9.44 -8.72
N PRO A 26 -10.26 -9.26 -9.98
CA PRO A 26 -9.48 -9.61 -11.17
C PRO A 26 -8.31 -8.65 -11.42
N GLN A 27 -8.25 -7.53 -10.70
CA GLN A 27 -7.21 -6.51 -10.77
C GLN A 27 -6.75 -6.18 -9.34
N PRO A 28 -5.84 -6.97 -8.76
CA PRO A 28 -5.24 -6.69 -7.46
C PRO A 28 -4.57 -5.31 -7.42
N GLU A 29 -4.73 -4.61 -6.31
CA GLU A 29 -4.17 -3.27 -6.11
C GLU A 29 -2.84 -3.34 -5.36
N LEU A 30 -1.81 -2.67 -5.87
CA LEU A 30 -0.54 -2.44 -5.18
C LEU A 30 -0.66 -1.18 -4.32
N GLU A 31 -0.77 -1.35 -3.01
CA GLU A 31 -0.89 -0.27 -2.04
C GLU A 31 0.42 -0.08 -1.26
N LEU A 32 0.86 1.17 -1.14
CA LEU A 32 1.84 1.62 -0.15
C LEU A 32 1.10 2.29 1.02
N THR A 33 1.13 1.69 2.19
CA THR A 33 0.71 2.37 3.42
C THR A 33 1.92 2.98 4.12
N ILE A 34 1.94 4.31 4.27
CA ILE A 34 2.92 5.03 5.09
C ILE A 34 2.32 5.19 6.49
N PHE A 35 3.00 4.67 7.50
CA PHE A 35 2.64 4.88 8.90
C PHE A 35 3.51 5.97 9.49
N ARG A 36 2.89 7.07 9.92
CA ARG A 36 3.56 8.17 10.66
C ARG A 36 3.00 8.22 12.06
N ASN A 37 3.83 7.96 13.08
CA ASN A 37 3.39 7.89 14.47
C ASN A 37 2.16 6.98 14.68
N GLY A 38 2.21 5.78 14.09
CA GLY A 38 1.10 4.81 14.14
C GLY A 38 -0.12 5.13 13.27
N ARG A 39 -0.16 6.28 12.57
CA ARG A 39 -1.27 6.65 11.69
C ARG A 39 -1.02 6.19 10.26
N PRO A 40 -1.89 5.37 9.66
CA PRO A 40 -1.76 4.94 8.27
C PRO A 40 -2.17 6.04 7.29
N ASP A 41 -1.45 6.10 6.17
CA ASP A 41 -1.65 6.97 5.02
C ASP A 41 -1.48 6.10 3.76
N PRO A 42 -2.57 5.52 3.21
CA PRO A 42 -2.52 4.58 2.09
C PRO A 42 -2.42 5.31 0.74
N HIS A 43 -1.58 4.79 -0.14
CA HIS A 43 -1.33 5.28 -1.49
C HIS A 43 -1.47 4.12 -2.47
N LEU A 44 -2.39 4.22 -3.42
CA LEU A 44 -2.51 3.25 -4.51
C LEU A 44 -1.44 3.56 -5.56
N LEU A 45 -0.53 2.61 -5.80
CA LEU A 45 0.59 2.80 -6.73
C LEU A 45 0.33 2.20 -8.09
N ALA A 46 -0.36 1.05 -8.15
CA ALA A 46 -0.57 0.34 -9.39
C ALA A 46 -1.75 -0.65 -9.32
N ASN A 47 -2.27 -1.01 -10.48
CA ASN A 47 -3.11 -2.18 -10.66
C ASN A 47 -2.27 -3.33 -11.23
N CYS A 48 -2.44 -4.52 -10.68
CA CYS A 48 -1.81 -5.75 -11.14
C CYS A 48 -2.82 -6.59 -11.92
N ASP A 49 -2.35 -7.43 -12.83
CA ASP A 49 -3.20 -8.50 -13.36
C ASP A 49 -3.43 -9.61 -12.30
N ALA A 50 -4.51 -10.38 -12.45
CA ALA A 50 -4.85 -11.48 -11.54
C ALA A 50 -3.77 -12.58 -11.40
N HIS A 51 -2.74 -12.57 -12.23
CA HIS A 51 -1.61 -13.50 -12.18
C HIS A 51 -0.29 -12.84 -11.78
N GLY A 52 -0.29 -11.54 -11.44
CA GLY A 52 0.90 -10.74 -11.13
C GLY A 52 1.89 -10.58 -12.30
N ARG A 53 1.47 -10.81 -13.54
CA ARG A 53 2.36 -10.75 -14.73
C ARG A 53 2.45 -9.36 -15.33
N TRP A 54 1.51 -8.49 -15.01
CA TRP A 54 1.45 -7.13 -15.53
C TRP A 54 1.13 -6.14 -14.41
N ILE A 55 1.78 -4.98 -14.45
CA ILE A 55 1.65 -3.88 -13.50
C ILE A 55 1.38 -2.61 -14.30
N GLU A 56 0.23 -2.00 -14.06
CA GLU A 56 -0.15 -0.69 -14.56
C GLU A 56 0.06 0.34 -13.44
N TRP A 57 1.14 1.10 -13.53
CA TRP A 57 1.45 2.16 -12.58
C TRP A 57 0.47 3.32 -12.73
N LEU A 58 -0.06 3.78 -11.60
CA LEU A 58 -0.87 4.99 -11.54
C LEU A 58 0.09 6.16 -11.29
N ASP A 59 0.11 7.13 -12.20
CA ASP A 59 0.86 8.35 -11.97
C ASP A 59 0.27 9.06 -10.74
N GLU A 60 1.12 9.41 -9.78
CA GLU A 60 0.74 10.36 -8.74
C GLU A 60 0.40 11.68 -9.44
N GLU A 61 -0.88 12.06 -9.49
CA GLU A 61 -1.20 13.46 -9.74
C GLU A 61 -0.46 14.26 -8.67
N LYS A 62 0.59 14.97 -9.10
CA LYS A 62 1.22 16.00 -8.29
C LYS A 62 0.11 16.98 -7.93
N VAL A 63 -0.33 16.93 -6.68
CA VAL A 63 -1.02 18.07 -6.08
C VAL A 63 0.05 19.14 -5.93
N ASP A 64 0.22 19.95 -6.98
CA ASP A 64 1.01 21.17 -6.93
C ASP A 64 0.36 22.12 -5.91
N GLY A 65 1.06 22.41 -4.81
CA GLY A 65 0.85 23.62 -3.99
C GLY A 65 0.09 23.43 -2.68
#